data_AF-A0A0P7TNN4-F1
#
_entry.id   AF-A0A0P7TNN4-F1
#
_cell.length_a   1.000
_cell.length_b   1.000
_cell.length_c   1.000
_cell.angle_alpha   90.00
_cell.angle_beta   90.00
_cell.angle_gamma   90.00
#
_symmetry.space_group_name_H-M   'P 1'
#
loop_
_entity.id
_entity.type
_entity.pdbx_description
1 polymer ?
#
loop_
_entity_poly.entity_id
_entity_poly.type
_entity_poly.pdbx_seq_one_letter_code
_entity_poly.pdbx_strand_id
1 'polypeptide(L)'
;CLTPVTALNVFTGQEVPVIISSQEQFQDHLDTVIGVPDCSVEAAELASALGLTWDTVLQTHPDGRVTLSSSAEFTGLSRQEAFDAITQKARDRGVGGHFTSTKLRDWLISRQRYWGTPIPVVHCPTCGTVAVPEEELPVTLPQLSSLTAKGKSPLEAATHWTNTQCPRCQGPAQRETDTMDTFVDSAWYYFRYTDPRNTQQPFDHSLADHWMPVDVYIGGQEHAVMHLYYARFFSHFCKDLHLVSHSGQYLSRNDVDFSGPEPVQIGSGRSVKVTWEKMSKSKHNGLVPQKMVDQYGIDTVRLCILSAAPPEQDILWDHKMDALAGVLRWQARLWGLVTKLREARQTSGSPNSEMLSRKEHVEAKKLWTLKNATVSAVTHHYTDDFLLNAAISRLMILTRAL
;
A
#
# COMPACT_ATOMS: atom_id res chain seq x y z
N CYS A 1 -36.14 -2.52 -20.07
CA CYS A 1 -37.23 -3.51 -20.17
C CYS A 1 -37.78 -3.76 -18.78
N LEU A 2 -39.07 -3.52 -18.55
CA LEU A 2 -39.74 -3.91 -17.30
C LEU A 2 -39.89 -5.43 -17.27
N THR A 3 -39.54 -6.07 -16.15
CA THR A 3 -39.62 -7.54 -16.00
C THR A 3 -40.91 -7.95 -15.27
N PRO A 4 -41.36 -9.21 -15.37
CA PRO A 4 -42.45 -9.75 -14.54
C PRO A 4 -42.00 -10.11 -13.12
N VAL A 5 -40.80 -9.67 -12.69
CA VAL A 5 -40.24 -9.94 -11.36
C VAL A 5 -40.22 -8.65 -10.55
N THR A 6 -40.57 -8.75 -9.28
CA THR A 6 -40.49 -7.68 -8.29
C THR A 6 -39.41 -8.00 -7.25
N ALA A 7 -38.84 -6.96 -6.65
CA ALA A 7 -37.93 -7.05 -5.52
C ALA A 7 -38.64 -6.54 -4.26
N LEU A 8 -38.37 -7.15 -3.09
CA LEU A 8 -39.00 -6.76 -1.84
C LEU A 8 -38.17 -5.69 -1.11
N ASN A 9 -38.77 -4.56 -0.78
CA ASN A 9 -38.14 -3.54 0.06
C ASN A 9 -38.06 -4.03 1.53
N VAL A 10 -36.85 -4.30 2.01
CA VAL A 10 -36.58 -4.84 3.37
C VAL A 10 -36.95 -3.89 4.54
N PHE A 11 -37.27 -2.63 4.26
CA PHE A 11 -37.77 -1.69 5.26
C PHE A 11 -39.30 -1.65 5.33
N THR A 12 -39.97 -1.56 4.18
CA THR A 12 -41.42 -1.32 4.09
C THR A 12 -42.26 -2.57 3.79
N GLY A 13 -41.65 -3.64 3.29
CA GLY A 13 -42.36 -4.84 2.82
C GLY A 13 -43.11 -4.64 1.49
N GLN A 14 -42.91 -3.52 0.79
CA GLN A 14 -43.50 -3.27 -0.52
C GLN A 14 -42.70 -3.96 -1.63
N GLU A 15 -43.41 -4.42 -2.67
CA GLU A 15 -42.82 -4.87 -3.91
C GLU A 15 -42.42 -3.69 -4.81
N VAL A 16 -41.24 -3.79 -5.42
CA VAL A 16 -40.62 -2.79 -6.29
C VAL A 16 -40.37 -3.41 -7.66
N PRO A 17 -40.74 -2.77 -8.79
CA PRO A 17 -40.56 -3.34 -10.12
C PRO A 17 -39.08 -3.49 -10.51
N VAL A 18 -38.67 -4.66 -10.99
CA VAL A 18 -37.31 -4.88 -11.51
C VAL A 18 -37.26 -4.54 -13.00
N ILE A 19 -36.31 -3.68 -13.37
CA ILE A 19 -36.10 -3.19 -14.74
C ILE A 19 -34.70 -3.59 -15.21
N ILE A 20 -34.60 -4.32 -16.32
CA ILE A 20 -33.33 -4.60 -16.98
C ILE A 20 -33.02 -3.45 -17.96
N SER A 21 -31.91 -2.75 -17.72
CA SER A 21 -31.35 -1.78 -18.67
C SER A 21 -30.46 -2.46 -19.72
N SER A 22 -30.24 -1.83 -20.87
CA SER A 22 -29.19 -2.18 -21.83
C SER A 22 -27.88 -1.45 -21.56
N GLN A 23 -27.80 -0.68 -20.47
CA GLN A 23 -26.62 0.04 -20.03
C GLN A 23 -25.63 -0.92 -19.36
N GLU A 24 -24.40 -1.00 -19.87
CA GLU A 24 -23.37 -1.94 -19.38
C GLU A 24 -22.83 -1.58 -17.98
N GLN A 25 -22.83 -0.29 -17.62
CA GLN A 25 -22.38 0.20 -16.31
C GLN A 25 -23.21 1.42 -15.87
N PHE A 26 -23.70 1.39 -14.63
CA PHE A 26 -24.27 2.55 -13.96
C PHE A 26 -23.15 3.34 -13.27
N GLN A 27 -23.13 4.67 -13.43
CA GLN A 27 -22.09 5.50 -12.79
C GLN A 27 -22.17 5.36 -11.27
N ASP A 28 -21.02 5.17 -10.63
CA ASP A 28 -20.89 5.04 -9.17
C ASP A 28 -21.78 3.92 -8.56
N HIS A 29 -22.02 2.86 -9.34
CA HIS A 29 -22.62 1.61 -8.88
C HIS A 29 -21.83 0.39 -9.40
N LEU A 30 -22.20 -0.84 -8.98
CA LEU A 30 -21.51 -2.06 -9.37
C LEU A 30 -22.05 -2.63 -10.70
N ASP A 31 -23.33 -3.00 -10.65
CA ASP A 31 -24.12 -3.71 -11.67
C ASP A 31 -25.61 -3.32 -11.64
N THR A 32 -26.07 -2.82 -10.49
CA THR A 32 -27.46 -2.55 -10.14
C THR A 32 -27.60 -1.18 -9.48
N VAL A 33 -28.75 -0.53 -9.67
CA VAL A 33 -29.07 0.79 -9.10
C VAL A 33 -30.51 0.79 -8.56
N ILE A 34 -30.74 1.43 -7.42
CA ILE A 34 -32.08 1.66 -6.89
C ILE A 34 -32.61 2.96 -7.51
N GLY A 35 -33.59 2.85 -8.40
CA GLY A 35 -34.26 4.01 -8.99
C GLY A 35 -35.10 4.73 -7.93
N VAL A 36 -34.71 5.95 -7.58
CA VAL A 36 -35.48 6.84 -6.68
C VAL A 36 -35.81 8.12 -7.46
N PRO A 37 -37.01 8.24 -8.06
CA PRO A 37 -37.40 9.37 -8.91
C PRO A 37 -37.19 10.75 -8.28
N ASP A 38 -37.53 10.91 -6.99
CA ASP A 38 -37.32 12.16 -6.25
C ASP A 38 -35.84 12.58 -6.11
N CYS A 39 -34.90 11.67 -6.39
CA CYS A 39 -33.46 11.88 -6.27
C CYS A 39 -32.71 11.89 -7.61
N SER A 40 -33.33 11.44 -8.72
CA SER A 40 -32.70 11.32 -10.04
C SER A 40 -33.71 11.61 -11.14
N VAL A 41 -33.36 12.55 -12.03
CA VAL A 41 -34.18 12.93 -13.19
C VAL A 41 -34.34 11.73 -14.13
N GLU A 42 -33.26 10.98 -14.33
CA GLU A 42 -33.21 9.77 -15.14
C GLU A 42 -34.15 8.68 -14.60
N ALA A 43 -34.21 8.52 -13.27
CA ALA A 43 -35.15 7.59 -12.62
C ALA A 43 -36.61 8.06 -12.75
N ALA A 44 -36.88 9.37 -12.66
CA ALA A 44 -38.22 9.93 -12.84
C ALA A 44 -38.71 9.84 -14.30
N GLU A 45 -37.84 10.13 -15.27
CA GLU A 45 -38.13 9.96 -16.70
C GLU A 45 -38.37 8.49 -17.05
N LEU A 46 -37.54 7.57 -16.54
CA LEU A 46 -37.70 6.13 -16.75
C LEU A 46 -38.99 5.59 -16.11
N ALA A 47 -39.32 6.00 -14.88
CA ALA A 47 -40.56 5.64 -14.22
C ALA A 47 -41.78 6.12 -15.01
N SER A 48 -41.76 7.40 -15.44
CA SER A 48 -42.81 8.01 -16.25
C SER A 48 -42.99 7.31 -17.60
N ALA A 49 -41.90 7.00 -18.30
CA ALA A 49 -41.91 6.32 -19.60
C ALA A 49 -42.40 4.86 -19.52
N LEU A 50 -42.30 4.23 -18.35
CA LEU A 50 -42.81 2.89 -18.07
C LEU A 50 -44.22 2.90 -17.42
N GLY A 51 -44.82 4.06 -17.18
CA GLY A 51 -46.12 4.21 -16.53
C GLY A 51 -46.14 3.82 -15.04
N LEU A 52 -44.97 3.87 -14.38
CA LEU A 52 -44.82 3.50 -12.97
C LEU A 52 -45.19 4.67 -12.05
N THR A 53 -45.91 4.38 -10.98
CA THR A 53 -46.25 5.33 -9.90
C THR A 53 -45.33 5.15 -8.70
N TRP A 54 -45.00 6.24 -8.01
CA TRP A 54 -44.23 6.23 -6.76
C TRP A 54 -44.79 7.25 -5.77
N ASP A 55 -44.54 7.02 -4.48
CA ASP A 55 -44.82 8.00 -3.42
C ASP A 55 -43.68 9.01 -3.30
N THR A 56 -44.01 10.30 -3.14
CA THR A 56 -43.01 11.35 -2.91
C THR A 56 -42.41 11.23 -1.50
N VAL A 57 -41.11 10.99 -1.45
CA VAL A 57 -40.29 10.78 -0.24
C VAL A 57 -39.43 11.99 0.14
N LEU A 58 -39.42 13.06 -0.66
CA LEU A 58 -38.76 14.33 -0.32
C LEU A 58 -39.74 15.52 -0.31
N GLN A 59 -39.64 16.35 0.73
CA GLN A 59 -40.34 17.62 0.85
C GLN A 59 -39.33 18.77 0.90
N THR A 60 -39.42 19.68 -0.08
CA THR A 60 -38.73 20.98 -0.05
C THR A 60 -39.60 22.00 0.67
N HIS A 61 -39.03 22.68 1.67
CA HIS A 61 -39.68 23.72 2.46
C HIS A 61 -39.44 25.11 1.85
N PRO A 62 -40.25 26.15 2.20
CA PRO A 62 -40.09 27.51 1.64
C PRO A 62 -38.76 28.21 1.97
N ASP A 63 -38.01 27.69 2.95
CA ASP A 63 -36.66 28.12 3.33
C ASP A 63 -35.56 27.46 2.46
N GLY A 64 -35.92 26.58 1.52
CA GLY A 64 -35.01 25.79 0.68
C GLY A 64 -34.49 24.51 1.33
N ARG A 65 -34.86 24.22 2.58
CA ARG A 65 -34.48 22.98 3.28
C ARG A 65 -35.23 21.78 2.71
N VAL A 66 -34.55 20.63 2.60
CA VAL A 66 -35.16 19.38 2.15
C VAL A 66 -35.20 18.38 3.31
N THR A 67 -36.38 17.84 3.60
CA THR A 67 -36.61 16.76 4.58
C THR A 67 -37.27 15.56 3.93
N LEU A 68 -37.21 14.40 4.57
CA LEU A 68 -37.97 13.24 4.14
C LEU A 68 -39.48 13.43 4.37
N SER A 69 -40.29 13.02 3.41
CA SER A 69 -41.74 12.80 3.52
C SER A 69 -42.06 11.31 3.41
N SER A 70 -43.27 10.89 3.79
CA SER A 70 -43.80 9.54 3.50
C SER A 70 -42.94 8.35 3.98
N SER A 71 -41.99 8.58 4.88
CA SER A 71 -40.86 7.68 5.18
C SER A 71 -40.95 7.06 6.57
N ALA A 72 -42.16 6.71 6.99
CA ALA A 72 -42.46 6.18 8.33
C ALA A 72 -41.80 7.04 9.45
N GLU A 73 -41.02 6.44 10.36
CA GLU A 73 -40.38 7.15 11.47
C GLU A 73 -39.26 8.12 11.07
N PHE A 74 -38.83 8.10 9.80
CA PHE A 74 -37.82 9.04 9.26
C PHE A 74 -38.43 10.33 8.69
N THR A 75 -39.76 10.44 8.69
CA THR A 75 -40.48 11.61 8.17
C THR A 75 -40.12 12.88 8.97
N GLY A 76 -39.74 13.94 8.27
CA GLY A 76 -39.34 15.23 8.85
C GLY A 76 -37.84 15.39 9.12
N LEU A 77 -37.05 14.30 9.08
CA LEU A 77 -35.59 14.35 9.19
C LEU A 77 -34.96 15.02 7.95
N SER A 78 -33.83 15.70 8.13
CA SER A 78 -32.98 16.11 7.00
C SER A 78 -32.31 14.89 6.34
N ARG A 79 -31.76 15.09 5.13
CA ARG A 79 -31.05 14.01 4.40
C ARG A 79 -29.90 13.37 5.19
N GLN A 80 -29.17 14.12 6.02
CA GLN A 80 -28.07 13.57 6.82
C GLN A 80 -28.58 12.76 8.00
N GLU A 81 -29.48 13.32 8.80
CA GLU A 81 -30.10 12.63 9.95
C GLU A 81 -30.80 11.34 9.51
N ALA A 82 -31.48 11.38 8.36
CA ALA A 82 -32.10 10.21 7.74
C ALA A 82 -31.06 9.18 7.28
N PHE A 83 -29.95 9.59 6.66
CA PHE A 83 -28.88 8.66 6.27
C PHE A 83 -28.32 7.92 7.48
N ASP A 84 -27.99 8.64 8.55
CA ASP A 84 -27.41 8.04 9.77
C ASP A 84 -28.42 7.11 10.47
N ALA A 85 -29.69 7.52 10.58
CA ALA A 85 -30.75 6.73 11.21
C ALA A 85 -31.18 5.50 10.38
N ILE A 86 -31.33 5.64 9.05
CA ILE A 86 -31.69 4.53 8.15
C ILE A 86 -30.56 3.51 8.10
N THR A 87 -29.30 3.95 7.98
CA THR A 87 -28.17 3.01 7.95
C THR A 87 -27.99 2.30 9.28
N GLN A 88 -28.23 2.96 10.43
CA GLN A 88 -28.24 2.28 11.73
C GLN A 88 -29.35 1.23 11.81
N LYS A 89 -30.60 1.57 11.46
CA LYS A 89 -31.73 0.62 11.45
C LYS A 89 -31.48 -0.58 10.51
N ALA A 90 -30.73 -0.39 9.42
CA ALA A 90 -30.32 -1.49 8.54
C ALA A 90 -29.30 -2.44 9.22
N ARG A 91 -28.31 -1.87 9.93
CA ARG A 91 -27.32 -2.62 10.71
C ARG A 91 -28.00 -3.40 11.84
N ASP A 92 -28.89 -2.76 12.60
CA ASP A 92 -29.66 -3.37 13.70
C ASP A 92 -30.55 -4.53 13.23
N ARG A 93 -31.04 -4.48 11.99
CA ARG A 93 -31.84 -5.53 11.34
C ARG A 93 -31.00 -6.60 10.64
N GLY A 94 -29.68 -6.44 10.53
CA GLY A 94 -28.81 -7.34 9.76
C GLY A 94 -29.03 -7.31 8.24
N VAL A 95 -29.60 -6.23 7.69
CA VAL A 95 -29.97 -6.10 6.26
C VAL A 95 -29.05 -5.14 5.48
N GLY A 96 -27.87 -4.81 6.02
CA GLY A 96 -26.87 -3.94 5.40
C GLY A 96 -26.64 -2.65 6.17
N GLY A 97 -26.58 -1.51 5.47
CA GLY A 97 -26.32 -0.20 6.09
C GLY A 97 -24.85 0.07 6.43
N HIS A 98 -23.92 -0.65 5.81
CA HIS A 98 -22.49 -0.36 5.86
C HIS A 98 -22.09 0.52 4.67
N PHE A 99 -21.06 1.36 4.84
CA PHE A 99 -20.48 2.10 3.71
C PHE A 99 -19.84 1.12 2.72
N THR A 100 -20.25 1.21 1.46
CA THR A 100 -19.63 0.48 0.35
C THR A 100 -18.89 1.44 -0.56
N SER A 101 -17.90 0.94 -1.31
CA SER A 101 -17.22 1.73 -2.33
C SER A 101 -17.73 1.36 -3.71
N THR A 102 -18.06 2.38 -4.49
CA THR A 102 -18.53 2.27 -5.88
C THR A 102 -17.41 1.81 -6.84
N LYS A 103 -16.15 2.03 -6.45
CA LYS A 103 -14.94 1.85 -7.27
C LYS A 103 -14.11 0.63 -6.89
N LEU A 104 -14.15 0.20 -5.62
CA LEU A 104 -13.49 -1.03 -5.21
C LEU A 104 -14.27 -2.25 -5.75
N ARG A 105 -13.58 -3.39 -5.81
CA ARG A 105 -14.09 -4.71 -6.18
C ARG A 105 -13.36 -5.74 -5.33
N ASP A 106 -13.94 -6.93 -5.17
CA ASP A 106 -13.33 -8.00 -4.38
C ASP A 106 -11.97 -8.42 -4.95
N TRP A 107 -11.07 -8.83 -4.06
CA TRP A 107 -9.73 -9.23 -4.45
C TRP A 107 -9.75 -10.63 -5.07
N LEU A 108 -9.74 -10.67 -6.40
CA LEU A 108 -9.49 -11.90 -7.16
C LEU A 108 -8.08 -12.41 -6.84
N ILE A 109 -7.96 -13.38 -5.93
CA ILE A 109 -6.67 -13.99 -5.53
C ILE A 109 -6.22 -15.14 -6.44
N SER A 110 -7.12 -15.87 -7.09
CA SER A 110 -6.77 -17.12 -7.82
C SER A 110 -5.97 -16.86 -9.10
N ARG A 111 -4.93 -17.65 -9.36
CA ARG A 111 -4.02 -17.52 -10.50
C ARG A 111 -3.75 -18.87 -11.16
N GLN A 112 -3.94 -18.89 -12.48
CA GLN A 112 -3.66 -20.03 -13.36
C GLN A 112 -2.14 -20.11 -13.65
N ARG A 113 -1.35 -20.30 -12.58
CA ARG A 113 0.11 -20.28 -12.58
C ARG A 113 0.63 -21.42 -11.71
N TYR A 114 1.84 -21.89 -12.03
CA TYR A 114 2.52 -22.91 -11.22
C TYR A 114 3.18 -22.33 -9.96
N TRP A 115 3.86 -21.20 -10.09
CA TRP A 115 4.70 -20.67 -9.01
C TRP A 115 3.92 -19.69 -8.12
N GLY A 116 3.26 -20.24 -7.11
CA GLY A 116 2.53 -19.53 -6.06
C GLY A 116 2.04 -20.53 -4.98
N THR A 117 1.49 -20.01 -3.89
CA THR A 117 0.94 -20.81 -2.79
C THR A 117 -0.32 -21.56 -3.25
N PRO A 118 -0.39 -22.90 -3.19
CA PRO A 118 -1.60 -23.65 -3.57
C PRO A 118 -2.80 -23.26 -2.69
N ILE A 119 -3.98 -23.11 -3.28
CA ILE A 119 -5.20 -22.80 -2.54
C ILE A 119 -5.64 -24.06 -1.76
N PRO A 120 -5.88 -24.00 -0.43
CA PRO A 120 -6.19 -25.16 0.41
C PRO A 120 -7.65 -25.59 0.27
N VAL A 121 -8.05 -25.97 -0.95
CA VAL A 121 -9.43 -26.30 -1.34
C VAL A 121 -9.46 -27.62 -2.13
N VAL A 122 -10.53 -28.38 -1.93
CA VAL A 122 -10.84 -29.64 -2.61
C VAL A 122 -12.27 -29.59 -3.14
N HIS A 123 -12.44 -29.84 -4.43
CA HIS A 123 -13.72 -29.92 -5.13
C HIS A 123 -14.21 -31.37 -5.16
N CYS A 124 -15.32 -31.63 -4.48
CA CYS A 124 -15.94 -32.94 -4.36
C CYS A 124 -17.30 -32.99 -5.10
N PRO A 125 -17.54 -33.96 -6.00
CA PRO A 125 -18.83 -34.09 -6.70
C PRO A 125 -20.06 -34.23 -5.80
N THR A 126 -19.89 -34.67 -4.55
CA THR A 126 -20.99 -34.87 -3.58
C THR A 126 -21.09 -33.75 -2.54
N CYS A 127 -19.98 -33.09 -2.20
CA CYS A 127 -19.92 -32.10 -1.11
C CYS A 127 -19.70 -30.66 -1.59
N GLY A 128 -19.50 -30.44 -2.90
CA GLY A 128 -19.10 -29.16 -3.47
C GLY A 128 -17.66 -28.80 -3.12
N THR A 129 -17.40 -27.51 -2.98
CA THR A 129 -16.11 -26.96 -2.57
C THR A 129 -15.92 -27.12 -1.06
N VAL A 130 -14.83 -27.77 -0.65
CA VAL A 130 -14.51 -28.07 0.75
C VAL A 130 -13.08 -27.59 1.05
N ALA A 131 -12.88 -26.92 2.19
CA ALA A 131 -11.53 -26.56 2.64
C ALA A 131 -10.73 -27.81 3.06
N VAL A 132 -9.40 -27.74 2.89
CA VAL A 132 -8.47 -28.71 3.47
C VAL A 132 -8.37 -28.46 4.99
N PRO A 133 -8.37 -29.51 5.84
CA PRO A 133 -8.20 -29.35 7.29
C PRO A 133 -6.89 -28.67 7.68
N GLU A 134 -6.84 -28.01 8.83
CA GLU A 134 -5.66 -27.26 9.29
C GLU A 134 -4.48 -28.21 9.58
N GLU A 135 -4.78 -29.40 10.11
CA GLU A 135 -3.85 -30.50 10.35
C GLU A 135 -3.30 -31.17 9.08
N GLU A 136 -3.91 -30.93 7.91
CA GLU A 136 -3.42 -31.36 6.59
C GLU A 136 -2.55 -30.30 5.88
N LEU A 137 -2.32 -29.14 6.51
CA LEU A 137 -1.48 -28.09 5.95
C LEU A 137 0.04 -28.37 6.20
N PRO A 138 0.94 -27.92 5.29
CA PRO A 138 0.65 -27.18 4.06
C PRO A 138 0.33 -28.10 2.87
N VAL A 139 -0.64 -27.68 2.05
CA VAL A 139 -0.85 -28.25 0.71
C VAL A 139 0.38 -27.92 -0.15
N THR A 140 1.34 -28.84 -0.18
CA THR A 140 2.66 -28.61 -0.75
C THR A 140 2.60 -28.61 -2.28
N LEU A 141 3.22 -27.61 -2.91
CA LEU A 141 3.31 -27.48 -4.37
C LEU A 141 4.08 -28.68 -4.97
N PRO A 142 3.50 -29.44 -5.93
CA PRO A 142 4.14 -30.63 -6.50
C PRO A 142 5.23 -30.21 -7.49
N GLN A 143 6.29 -31.01 -7.63
CA GLN A 143 7.29 -30.76 -8.68
C GLN A 143 6.78 -31.19 -10.06
N LEU A 144 6.78 -30.26 -11.02
CA LEU A 144 6.51 -30.56 -12.43
C LEU A 144 7.82 -30.73 -13.22
N SER A 145 7.87 -31.78 -14.05
CA SER A 145 9.02 -32.06 -14.95
C SER A 145 9.12 -31.10 -16.14
N SER A 146 8.03 -30.42 -16.50
CA SER A 146 7.98 -29.38 -17.51
C SER A 146 6.78 -28.45 -17.29
N LEU A 147 6.89 -27.20 -17.73
CA LEU A 147 5.81 -26.22 -17.68
C LEU A 147 5.29 -25.97 -19.10
N THR A 148 4.11 -26.51 -19.40
CA THR A 148 3.38 -26.25 -20.66
C THR A 148 2.55 -24.97 -20.56
N ALA A 149 2.09 -24.45 -21.71
CA ALA A 149 1.41 -23.16 -21.81
C ALA A 149 0.32 -23.21 -22.91
N LYS A 150 -0.73 -22.39 -22.94
CA LYS A 150 -1.11 -21.22 -22.12
C LYS A 150 -2.58 -21.32 -21.69
N GLY A 151 -3.00 -20.54 -20.68
CA GLY A 151 -4.41 -20.24 -20.41
C GLY A 151 -5.15 -21.17 -19.44
N LYS A 152 -4.45 -22.16 -18.89
CA LYS A 152 -4.90 -23.08 -17.83
C LYS A 152 -3.80 -23.22 -16.78
N SER A 153 -4.13 -23.67 -15.57
CA SER A 153 -3.09 -23.88 -14.56
C SER A 153 -2.20 -25.08 -14.94
N PRO A 154 -0.86 -24.97 -14.87
CA PRO A 154 0.03 -26.11 -15.08
C PRO A 154 -0.21 -27.26 -14.07
N LEU A 155 -0.82 -26.98 -12.92
CA LEU A 155 -1.16 -27.99 -11.92
C LEU A 155 -2.27 -28.96 -12.38
N GLU A 156 -3.03 -28.64 -13.44
CA GLU A 156 -3.92 -29.62 -14.10
C GLU A 156 -3.16 -30.87 -14.59
N ALA A 157 -1.88 -30.73 -14.97
CA ALA A 157 -1.05 -31.85 -15.40
C ALA A 157 -0.55 -32.73 -14.24
N ALA A 158 -0.62 -32.26 -12.99
CA ALA A 158 -0.14 -32.96 -11.80
C ALA A 158 -1.18 -33.97 -11.27
N THR A 159 -1.77 -34.81 -12.13
CA THR A 159 -2.93 -35.66 -11.78
C THR A 159 -2.75 -36.55 -10.55
N HIS A 160 -1.51 -36.95 -10.22
CA HIS A 160 -1.15 -37.69 -9.01
C HIS A 160 -1.27 -36.89 -7.70
N TRP A 161 -1.23 -35.56 -7.78
CA TRP A 161 -1.37 -34.60 -6.68
C TRP A 161 -2.79 -33.99 -6.67
N THR A 162 -3.32 -33.70 -7.86
CA THR A 162 -4.66 -33.10 -8.03
C THR A 162 -5.75 -34.06 -7.61
N ASN A 163 -5.66 -35.35 -7.94
CA ASN A 163 -6.63 -36.34 -7.48
C ASN A 163 -6.40 -36.66 -5.99
N THR A 164 -7.45 -36.54 -5.18
CA THR A 164 -7.38 -36.75 -3.73
C THR A 164 -8.71 -37.26 -3.17
N GLN A 165 -8.84 -37.34 -1.84
CA GLN A 165 -10.10 -37.68 -1.17
C GLN A 165 -10.75 -36.42 -0.59
N CYS A 166 -12.08 -36.39 -0.53
CA CYS A 166 -12.80 -35.30 0.11
C CYS A 166 -12.68 -35.43 1.63
N PRO A 167 -12.14 -34.44 2.38
CA PRO A 167 -11.99 -34.56 3.83
C PRO A 167 -13.35 -34.74 4.54
N ARG A 168 -14.45 -34.25 3.97
CA ARG A 168 -15.81 -34.38 4.54
C ARG A 168 -16.44 -35.77 4.37
N CYS A 169 -16.20 -36.47 3.25
CA CYS A 169 -16.92 -37.71 2.93
C CYS A 169 -16.04 -38.89 2.50
N GLN A 170 -14.72 -38.70 2.43
CA GLN A 170 -13.69 -39.66 2.01
C GLN A 170 -13.87 -40.23 0.58
N GLY A 171 -14.89 -39.79 -0.16
CA GLY A 171 -15.05 -40.07 -1.59
C GLY A 171 -14.04 -39.34 -2.48
N PRO A 172 -13.93 -39.72 -3.77
CA PRO A 172 -12.97 -39.11 -4.70
C PRO A 172 -13.27 -37.63 -4.93
N ALA A 173 -12.21 -36.83 -5.00
CA ALA A 173 -12.26 -35.38 -5.18
C ALA A 173 -11.00 -34.86 -5.87
N GLN A 174 -10.99 -33.57 -6.24
CA GLN A 174 -9.85 -32.92 -6.88
C GLN A 174 -9.42 -31.66 -6.14
N ARG A 175 -8.12 -31.46 -5.91
CA ARG A 175 -7.57 -30.22 -5.34
C ARG A 175 -7.82 -29.04 -6.29
N GLU A 176 -7.93 -27.85 -5.71
CA GLU A 176 -7.80 -26.62 -6.50
C GLU A 176 -6.44 -26.61 -7.21
N THR A 177 -6.43 -26.18 -8.48
CA THR A 177 -5.25 -26.10 -9.33
C THR A 177 -4.76 -24.67 -9.51
N ASP A 178 -5.55 -23.65 -9.17
CA ASP A 178 -5.06 -22.29 -9.05
C ASP A 178 -4.19 -22.08 -7.80
N THR A 179 -3.18 -21.22 -7.92
CA THR A 179 -2.38 -20.71 -6.80
C THR A 179 -2.88 -19.33 -6.38
N MET A 180 -2.57 -18.90 -5.16
CA MET A 180 -2.79 -17.54 -4.70
C MET A 180 -1.91 -16.53 -5.44
N ASP A 181 -2.38 -15.29 -5.52
CA ASP A 181 -1.61 -14.15 -5.99
C ASP A 181 -0.52 -13.75 -4.99
N THR A 182 0.65 -13.36 -5.49
CA THR A 182 1.82 -12.97 -4.67
C THR A 182 1.57 -11.79 -3.73
N PHE A 183 0.54 -10.98 -3.96
CA PHE A 183 0.16 -9.96 -2.99
C PHE A 183 -0.37 -10.55 -1.68
N VAL A 184 -0.93 -11.77 -1.67
CA VAL A 184 -1.36 -12.49 -0.45
C VAL A 184 -0.15 -12.73 0.45
N ASP A 185 0.93 -13.30 -0.10
CA ASP A 185 2.18 -13.52 0.65
C ASP A 185 2.76 -12.18 1.17
N SER A 186 2.68 -11.11 0.36
CA SER A 186 3.18 -9.78 0.73
C SER A 186 2.30 -8.99 1.70
N ALA A 187 1.05 -9.42 1.97
CA ALA A 187 0.10 -8.63 2.76
C ALA A 187 0.29 -8.75 4.27
N TRP A 188 1.06 -9.74 4.74
CA TRP A 188 1.28 -10.02 6.16
C TRP A 188 2.73 -10.38 6.53
N TYR A 189 3.66 -10.39 5.57
CA TYR A 189 5.07 -10.79 5.79
C TYR A 189 5.80 -10.01 6.90
N TYR A 190 5.40 -8.76 7.15
CA TYR A 190 5.94 -7.92 8.22
C TYR A 190 5.56 -8.46 9.61
N PHE A 191 4.34 -8.99 9.80
CA PHE A 191 4.00 -9.74 11.02
C PHE A 191 4.85 -11.01 11.13
N ARG A 192 5.08 -11.73 10.03
CA ARG A 192 5.92 -12.94 10.05
C ARG A 192 7.38 -12.65 10.42
N TYR A 193 7.87 -11.42 10.26
CA TYR A 193 9.21 -11.05 10.75
C TYR A 193 9.30 -10.92 12.29
N THR A 194 8.18 -10.76 12.99
CA THR A 194 8.16 -10.71 14.47
C THR A 194 8.41 -12.09 15.09
N ASP A 195 7.92 -13.15 14.43
CA ASP A 195 8.17 -14.55 14.78
C ASP A 195 8.36 -15.43 13.52
N PRO A 196 9.54 -15.37 12.87
CA PRO A 196 9.77 -16.03 11.59
C PRO A 196 9.92 -17.55 11.70
N ARG A 197 10.07 -18.10 12.92
CA ARG A 197 10.34 -19.52 13.16
C ARG A 197 9.17 -20.30 13.76
N ASN A 198 8.04 -19.64 14.06
CA ASN A 198 6.84 -20.32 14.55
C ASN A 198 6.38 -21.43 13.59
N THR A 199 6.23 -22.66 14.09
CA THR A 199 5.74 -23.82 13.33
C THR A 199 4.31 -24.21 13.69
N GLN A 200 3.62 -23.42 14.52
CA GLN A 200 2.27 -23.72 15.03
C GLN A 200 1.25 -22.63 14.69
N GLN A 201 1.71 -21.40 14.46
CA GLN A 201 0.88 -20.24 14.12
C GLN A 201 1.58 -19.36 13.06
N PRO A 202 0.85 -18.46 12.36
CA PRO A 202 1.45 -17.48 11.46
C PRO A 202 2.50 -16.61 12.14
N PHE A 203 2.27 -16.21 13.40
CA PHE A 203 3.17 -15.49 14.30
C PHE A 203 2.57 -15.53 15.71
N ASP A 204 3.38 -15.34 16.76
CA ASP A 204 2.88 -15.15 18.12
C ASP A 204 2.30 -13.73 18.31
N HIS A 205 1.12 -13.64 18.95
CA HIS A 205 0.42 -12.37 19.21
C HIS A 205 1.25 -11.39 20.05
N SER A 206 1.94 -11.86 21.09
CA SER A 206 2.71 -10.99 22.00
C SER A 206 3.98 -10.47 21.33
N LEU A 207 4.60 -11.25 20.45
CA LEU A 207 5.71 -10.78 19.61
C LEU A 207 5.24 -9.81 18.53
N ALA A 208 4.06 -10.04 17.93
CA ALA A 208 3.47 -9.09 16.98
C ALA A 208 3.15 -7.75 17.66
N ASP A 209 2.44 -7.74 18.78
CA ASP A 209 2.11 -6.53 19.56
C ASP A 209 3.35 -5.81 20.13
N HIS A 210 4.48 -6.50 20.34
CA HIS A 210 5.71 -5.88 20.81
C HIS A 210 6.46 -5.10 19.70
N TRP A 211 6.41 -5.59 18.46
CA TRP A 211 7.17 -5.07 17.32
C TRP A 211 6.36 -4.22 16.33
N MET A 212 5.04 -4.13 16.52
CA MET A 212 4.11 -3.43 15.62
C MET A 212 3.40 -2.26 16.33
N PRO A 213 3.02 -1.19 15.61
CA PRO A 213 3.10 -1.00 14.16
C PRO A 213 4.53 -0.75 13.65
N VAL A 214 4.75 -0.92 12.34
CA VAL A 214 6.04 -0.57 11.71
C VAL A 214 6.23 0.95 11.76
N ASP A 215 7.27 1.44 12.47
CA ASP A 215 7.54 2.87 12.62
C ASP A 215 7.78 3.58 11.28
N VAL A 216 8.58 2.96 10.39
CA VAL A 216 9.00 3.55 9.11
C VAL A 216 8.99 2.46 8.03
N TYR A 217 8.08 2.60 7.05
CA TYR A 217 7.98 1.68 5.91
C TYR A 217 8.48 2.34 4.62
N ILE A 218 9.60 1.86 4.08
CA ILE A 218 10.25 2.43 2.88
C ILE A 218 9.94 1.56 1.66
N GLY A 219 9.22 2.12 0.68
CA GLY A 219 8.84 1.44 -0.55
C GLY A 219 8.55 2.40 -1.71
N GLY A 220 8.43 1.87 -2.92
CA GLY A 220 8.10 2.65 -4.12
C GLY A 220 6.61 2.98 -4.22
N GLN A 221 6.29 4.18 -4.74
CA GLN A 221 4.93 4.71 -4.85
C GLN A 221 3.97 3.77 -5.62
N GLU A 222 4.47 2.94 -6.55
CA GLU A 222 3.67 1.95 -7.28
C GLU A 222 2.95 0.94 -6.37
N HIS A 223 3.44 0.73 -5.15
CA HIS A 223 2.87 -0.18 -4.19
C HIS A 223 1.73 0.44 -3.36
N ALA A 224 1.47 1.74 -3.47
CA ALA A 224 0.52 2.47 -2.62
C ALA A 224 -0.95 2.04 -2.82
N VAL A 225 -1.38 1.77 -4.06
CA VAL A 225 -2.78 1.47 -4.38
C VAL A 225 -3.15 -0.01 -4.19
N MET A 226 -2.18 -0.92 -4.37
CA MET A 226 -2.41 -2.37 -4.24
C MET A 226 -1.81 -2.94 -2.97
N HIS A 227 -0.47 -3.02 -2.87
CA HIS A 227 0.19 -3.69 -1.76
C HIS A 227 -0.10 -3.04 -0.40
N LEU A 228 -0.02 -1.71 -0.26
CA LEU A 228 -0.38 -1.05 1.00
C LEU A 228 -1.87 -1.16 1.34
N TYR A 229 -2.75 -1.27 0.33
CA TYR A 229 -4.17 -1.54 0.55
C TYR A 229 -4.40 -2.97 1.07
N TYR A 230 -3.79 -3.98 0.44
CA TYR A 230 -3.89 -5.38 0.87
C TYR A 230 -3.21 -5.62 2.22
N ALA A 231 -2.10 -4.94 2.51
CA ALA A 231 -1.46 -4.98 3.82
C ALA A 231 -2.37 -4.41 4.92
N ARG A 232 -3.02 -3.26 4.67
CA ARG A 232 -4.05 -2.71 5.59
C ARG A 232 -5.22 -3.68 5.76
N PHE A 233 -5.74 -4.26 4.68
CA PHE A 233 -6.81 -5.26 4.75
C PHE A 233 -6.42 -6.46 5.63
N PHE A 234 -5.23 -7.03 5.43
CA PHE A 234 -4.72 -8.12 6.27
C PHE A 234 -4.52 -7.69 7.73
N SER A 235 -4.03 -6.48 8.00
CA SER A 235 -3.88 -5.99 9.38
C SER A 235 -5.20 -5.73 10.10
N HIS A 236 -6.26 -5.34 9.38
CA HIS A 236 -7.62 -5.29 9.91
C HIS A 236 -8.15 -6.72 10.19
N PHE A 237 -8.03 -7.63 9.22
CA PHE A 237 -8.43 -9.03 9.36
C PHE A 237 -7.73 -9.74 10.54
N CYS A 238 -6.43 -9.54 10.73
CA CYS A 238 -5.69 -10.08 11.87
C CYS A 238 -6.17 -9.51 13.22
N LYS A 239 -6.60 -8.24 13.28
CA LYS A 239 -7.19 -7.65 14.49
C LYS A 239 -8.58 -8.25 14.79
N ASP A 240 -9.40 -8.42 13.76
CA ASP A 240 -10.75 -8.96 13.88
C ASP A 240 -10.73 -10.46 14.27
N LEU A 241 -9.65 -11.18 13.94
CA LEU A 241 -9.33 -12.52 14.45
C LEU A 241 -8.61 -12.54 15.82
N HIS A 242 -8.37 -11.38 16.44
CA HIS A 242 -7.62 -11.22 17.69
C HIS A 242 -6.20 -11.83 17.65
N LEU A 243 -5.51 -11.71 16.51
CA LEU A 243 -4.09 -12.05 16.34
C LEU A 243 -3.16 -10.86 16.65
N VAL A 244 -3.70 -9.64 16.67
CA VAL A 244 -3.04 -8.39 17.10
C VAL A 244 -4.03 -7.45 17.77
N SER A 245 -3.55 -6.61 18.69
CA SER A 245 -4.36 -5.58 19.37
C SER A 245 -4.85 -4.45 18.45
N HIS A 246 -4.10 -4.16 17.38
CA HIS A 246 -4.23 -2.95 16.57
C HIS A 246 -4.28 -3.26 15.07
N SER A 247 -5.04 -2.47 14.31
CA SER A 247 -5.32 -2.70 12.88
C SER A 247 -4.24 -2.17 11.93
N GLY A 248 -3.02 -1.92 12.43
CA GLY A 248 -1.89 -1.43 11.64
C GLY A 248 -2.23 -0.22 10.76
N GLN A 249 -3.10 0.68 11.25
CA GLN A 249 -3.68 1.73 10.42
C GLN A 249 -2.64 2.82 10.12
N TYR A 250 -1.95 2.66 8.99
CA TYR A 250 -1.18 3.74 8.37
C TYR A 250 -2.09 4.96 8.17
N LEU A 251 -1.70 6.09 8.76
CA LEU A 251 -2.26 7.40 8.45
C LEU A 251 -1.82 7.80 7.04
N SER A 252 -2.70 8.48 6.29
CA SER A 252 -2.31 9.10 5.02
C SER A 252 -1.67 10.47 5.28
N ARG A 253 -0.95 11.00 4.27
CA ARG A 253 -0.41 12.37 4.31
C ARG A 253 -1.51 13.44 4.47
N ASN A 254 -2.78 13.10 4.24
CA ASN A 254 -3.92 14.00 4.37
C ASN A 254 -4.53 13.98 5.80
N ASP A 255 -4.10 13.06 6.66
CA ASP A 255 -4.53 12.96 8.07
C ASP A 255 -3.59 13.74 9.02
N VAL A 256 -2.73 14.60 8.48
CA VAL A 256 -1.70 15.40 9.17
C VAL A 256 -1.68 16.82 8.59
N ASP A 257 -1.54 17.84 9.45
CA ASP A 257 -1.43 19.24 9.03
C ASP A 257 -0.05 19.53 8.42
N PHE A 258 -0.04 19.94 7.16
CA PHE A 258 1.14 20.39 6.42
C PHE A 258 0.93 21.81 5.86
N SER A 259 0.74 22.79 6.73
CA SER A 259 0.48 24.21 6.42
C SER A 259 1.66 25.00 5.77
N GLY A 260 2.41 24.36 4.87
CA GLY A 260 3.41 24.94 3.96
C GLY A 260 3.00 24.88 2.47
N PRO A 261 3.79 25.47 1.52
CA PRO A 261 3.23 25.90 0.23
C PRO A 261 3.85 25.23 -1.04
N GLU A 262 3.10 24.35 -1.71
CA GLU A 262 3.43 23.71 -3.03
C GLU A 262 3.06 24.59 -4.26
N PRO A 263 3.62 24.38 -5.49
CA PRO A 263 2.78 24.00 -6.67
C PRO A 263 3.50 23.36 -7.93
N VAL A 264 2.82 23.34 -9.10
CA VAL A 264 3.08 22.68 -10.42
C VAL A 264 2.56 23.53 -11.63
N GLN A 265 2.82 23.38 -12.96
CA GLN A 265 3.80 22.73 -13.90
C GLN A 265 3.46 23.19 -15.38
N ILE A 266 3.82 22.46 -16.47
CA ILE A 266 3.27 22.43 -17.89
C ILE A 266 4.17 22.87 -19.11
N GLY A 267 4.31 21.97 -20.12
CA GLY A 267 4.10 22.23 -21.57
C GLY A 267 5.25 22.65 -22.53
N SER A 268 5.44 21.95 -23.67
CA SER A 268 6.13 22.49 -24.90
C SER A 268 6.01 21.62 -26.19
N GLY A 269 6.45 20.35 -26.16
CA GLY A 269 6.04 19.29 -27.10
C GLY A 269 6.58 19.25 -28.56
N ARG A 270 7.87 18.90 -28.78
CA ARG A 270 8.30 17.85 -29.76
C ARG A 270 9.83 17.65 -29.89
N SER A 271 10.28 16.43 -29.62
CA SER A 271 11.39 15.73 -30.32
C SER A 271 11.40 14.24 -29.90
N VAL A 272 12.28 13.41 -30.46
CA VAL A 272 12.29 11.95 -30.18
C VAL A 272 12.69 11.70 -28.73
N LYS A 273 11.85 10.95 -28.02
CA LYS A 273 11.79 10.93 -26.56
C LYS A 273 12.69 9.84 -25.97
N VAL A 274 13.86 10.22 -25.45
CA VAL A 274 14.57 9.40 -24.46
C VAL A 274 13.75 9.43 -23.17
N THR A 275 12.93 8.40 -22.97
CA THR A 275 12.18 8.21 -21.72
C THR A 275 13.04 7.50 -20.70
N TRP A 276 13.36 8.19 -19.62
CA TRP A 276 13.75 7.53 -18.38
C TRP A 276 12.54 6.77 -17.85
N GLU A 277 12.67 5.45 -17.77
CA GLU A 277 11.65 4.56 -17.23
C GLU A 277 12.23 3.79 -16.04
N LYS A 278 11.39 3.50 -15.03
CA LYS A 278 11.81 2.81 -13.81
C LYS A 278 12.60 1.52 -14.11
N MET A 279 13.72 1.33 -13.41
CA MET A 279 14.53 0.11 -13.51
C MET A 279 13.69 -1.12 -13.15
N SER A 280 13.62 -2.09 -14.06
CA SER A 280 12.84 -3.31 -13.88
C SER A 280 13.39 -4.48 -14.70
N LYS A 281 13.25 -5.70 -14.17
CA LYS A 281 13.77 -6.93 -14.81
C LYS A 281 13.18 -7.16 -16.21
N SER A 282 11.90 -6.80 -16.41
CA SER A 282 11.16 -6.92 -17.67
C SER A 282 11.54 -5.89 -18.73
N LYS A 283 12.20 -4.79 -18.37
CA LYS A 283 12.69 -3.77 -19.30
C LYS A 283 14.18 -3.87 -19.59
N HIS A 284 14.88 -4.81 -18.93
CA HIS A 284 16.33 -5.04 -19.05
C HIS A 284 17.23 -3.80 -18.82
N ASN A 285 16.67 -2.72 -18.24
CA ASN A 285 17.33 -1.46 -17.94
C ASN A 285 17.93 -1.41 -16.51
N GLY A 286 17.79 -2.49 -15.73
CA GLY A 286 18.34 -2.58 -14.38
C GLY A 286 19.87 -2.71 -14.38
N LEU A 287 20.55 -1.74 -13.76
CA LEU A 287 22.00 -1.79 -13.56
C LEU A 287 22.35 -2.80 -12.46
N VAL A 288 23.41 -3.59 -12.67
CA VAL A 288 23.92 -4.57 -11.70
C VAL A 288 24.77 -3.84 -10.65
N PRO A 289 24.34 -3.70 -9.38
CA PRO A 289 25.05 -2.85 -8.42
C PRO A 289 26.46 -3.34 -8.10
N GLN A 290 26.68 -4.67 -8.18
CA GLN A 290 27.96 -5.30 -7.91
C GLN A 290 29.10 -4.66 -8.71
N LYS A 291 28.89 -4.35 -10.00
CA LYS A 291 29.93 -3.71 -10.84
C LYS A 291 30.39 -2.35 -10.30
N MET A 292 29.48 -1.58 -9.71
CA MET A 292 29.83 -0.29 -9.06
C MET A 292 30.52 -0.52 -7.71
N VAL A 293 30.12 -1.55 -6.96
CA VAL A 293 30.76 -1.93 -5.69
C VAL A 293 32.19 -2.43 -5.91
N ASP A 294 32.41 -3.27 -6.92
CA ASP A 294 33.72 -3.80 -7.32
C ASP A 294 34.68 -2.67 -7.76
N GLN A 295 34.15 -1.64 -8.44
CA GLN A 295 34.95 -0.54 -8.99
C GLN A 295 35.20 0.60 -7.98
N TYR A 296 34.25 0.89 -7.09
CA TYR A 296 34.28 2.09 -6.24
C TYR A 296 34.18 1.83 -4.73
N GLY A 297 33.87 0.60 -4.31
CA GLY A 297 33.63 0.23 -2.92
C GLY A 297 32.20 0.50 -2.44
N ILE A 298 31.72 -0.31 -1.50
CA ILE A 298 30.32 -0.30 -1.03
C ILE A 298 29.89 1.04 -0.42
N ASP A 299 30.74 1.66 0.40
CA ASP A 299 30.41 2.94 1.05
C ASP A 299 30.30 4.09 0.04
N THR A 300 31.14 4.09 -0.98
CA THR A 300 31.06 5.05 -2.09
C THR A 300 29.72 4.92 -2.80
N VAL A 301 29.32 3.70 -3.17
CA VAL A 301 28.03 3.45 -3.85
C VAL A 301 26.85 3.86 -2.96
N ARG A 302 26.87 3.51 -1.66
CA ARG A 302 25.86 3.94 -0.68
C ARG A 302 25.76 5.46 -0.61
N LEU A 303 26.88 6.16 -0.44
CA LEU A 303 26.93 7.62 -0.38
C LEU A 303 26.51 8.27 -1.71
N CYS A 304 26.78 7.66 -2.86
CA CYS A 304 26.29 8.16 -4.16
C CYS A 304 24.77 8.13 -4.23
N ILE A 305 24.16 6.98 -3.92
CA ILE A 305 22.69 6.83 -3.87
C ILE A 305 22.08 7.86 -2.92
N LEU A 306 22.59 7.95 -1.69
CA LEU A 306 22.05 8.81 -0.64
C LEU A 306 22.31 10.31 -0.84
N SER A 307 23.23 10.70 -1.73
CA SER A 307 23.56 12.10 -2.00
C SER A 307 22.99 12.64 -3.32
N ALA A 308 22.54 11.77 -4.22
CA ALA A 308 22.11 12.15 -5.56
C ALA A 308 20.80 12.97 -5.58
N ALA A 309 19.82 12.59 -4.76
CA ALA A 309 18.51 13.25 -4.68
C ALA A 309 17.86 13.02 -3.29
N PRO A 310 16.82 13.79 -2.91
CA PRO A 310 15.91 13.43 -1.83
C PRO A 310 15.22 12.07 -2.06
N PRO A 311 14.79 11.33 -1.02
CA PRO A 311 14.13 10.04 -1.19
C PRO A 311 12.82 10.07 -2.01
N GLU A 312 12.12 11.21 -2.03
CA GLU A 312 10.89 11.40 -2.84
C GLU A 312 11.16 11.63 -4.34
N GLN A 313 12.41 11.77 -4.78
CA GLN A 313 12.76 12.17 -6.16
C GLN A 313 13.46 11.05 -6.95
N ASP A 314 13.10 10.93 -8.24
CA ASP A 314 13.71 9.97 -9.16
C ASP A 314 15.21 10.24 -9.37
N ILE A 315 16.05 9.27 -8.99
CA ILE A 315 17.49 9.29 -9.31
C ILE A 315 17.69 8.84 -10.76
N LEU A 316 17.94 9.81 -11.65
CA LEU A 316 18.36 9.54 -13.03
C LEU A 316 19.80 9.03 -13.06
N TRP A 317 19.98 7.71 -13.15
CA TRP A 317 21.29 7.08 -13.11
C TRP A 317 21.96 7.03 -14.50
N ASP A 318 22.93 7.91 -14.73
CA ASP A 318 23.88 7.83 -15.84
C ASP A 318 25.27 7.39 -15.34
N HIS A 319 26.11 6.88 -16.23
CA HIS A 319 27.51 6.52 -15.97
C HIS A 319 28.41 7.71 -15.60
N LYS A 320 27.88 8.93 -15.61
CA LYS A 320 28.57 10.20 -15.29
C LYS A 320 27.90 10.98 -14.14
N MET A 321 27.38 10.31 -13.12
CA MET A 321 26.83 11.02 -11.95
C MET A 321 27.86 11.97 -11.31
N ASP A 322 27.59 13.28 -11.31
CA ASP A 322 28.41 14.27 -10.58
C ASP A 322 28.50 13.96 -9.08
N ALA A 323 27.45 13.33 -8.52
CA ALA A 323 27.43 12.82 -7.15
C ALA A 323 28.61 11.86 -6.87
N LEU A 324 28.94 10.96 -7.80
CA LEU A 324 30.06 10.00 -7.63
C LEU A 324 31.41 10.73 -7.58
N ALA A 325 31.63 11.69 -8.47
CA ALA A 325 32.84 12.50 -8.45
C ALA A 325 32.89 13.40 -7.19
N GLY A 326 31.75 13.87 -6.69
CA GLY A 326 31.62 14.61 -5.43
C GLY A 326 31.98 13.78 -4.20
N VAL A 327 31.37 12.59 -4.07
CA VAL A 327 31.58 11.64 -2.97
C VAL A 327 33.04 11.18 -2.93
N LEU A 328 33.64 10.78 -4.06
CA LEU A 328 35.05 10.36 -4.12
C LEU A 328 36.01 11.46 -3.65
N ARG A 329 35.79 12.72 -4.09
CA ARG A 329 36.59 13.87 -3.63
C ARG A 329 36.42 14.15 -2.14
N TRP A 330 35.21 13.97 -1.60
CA TRP A 330 34.94 14.15 -0.18
C TRP A 330 35.56 13.05 0.69
N GLN A 331 35.43 11.77 0.31
CA GLN A 331 36.07 10.64 0.96
C GLN A 331 37.60 10.81 0.99
N ALA A 332 38.21 11.20 -0.14
CA ALA A 332 39.65 11.47 -0.21
C ALA A 332 40.09 12.61 0.73
N ARG A 333 39.31 13.70 0.82
CA ARG A 333 39.59 14.79 1.78
C ARG A 333 39.41 14.33 3.23
N LEU A 334 38.36 13.58 3.54
CA LEU A 334 38.09 13.04 4.87
C LEU A 334 39.23 12.10 5.32
N TRP A 335 39.68 11.21 4.44
CA TRP A 335 40.81 10.31 4.69
C TRP A 335 42.11 11.08 4.96
N GLY A 336 42.44 12.08 4.14
CA GLY A 336 43.61 12.92 4.33
C GLY A 336 43.57 13.74 5.63
N LEU A 337 42.39 14.24 6.00
CA LEU A 337 42.15 14.98 7.24
C LEU A 337 42.33 14.09 8.48
N VAL A 338 41.70 12.92 8.50
CA VAL A 338 41.81 11.96 9.61
C VAL A 338 43.24 11.41 9.73
N THR A 339 43.93 11.18 8.62
CA THR A 339 45.34 10.76 8.61
C THR A 339 46.23 11.82 9.27
N LYS A 340 46.15 13.08 8.83
CA LYS A 340 46.90 14.20 9.44
C LYS A 340 46.58 14.40 10.92
N LEU A 341 45.33 14.25 11.32
CA LEU A 341 44.92 14.33 12.73
C LEU A 341 45.53 13.22 13.59
N ARG A 342 45.69 12.00 13.04
CA ARG A 342 46.38 10.89 13.71
C ARG A 342 47.88 11.15 13.83
N GLU A 343 48.54 11.57 12.74
CA GLU A 343 49.97 11.90 12.71
C GLU A 343 50.30 13.03 13.71
N ALA A 344 49.50 14.09 13.73
CA ALA A 344 49.65 15.20 14.69
C ALA A 344 49.50 14.73 16.15
N ARG A 345 48.55 13.84 16.43
CA ARG A 345 48.34 13.23 17.77
C ARG A 345 49.39 12.19 18.17
N GLN A 346 50.22 11.72 17.24
CA GLN A 346 51.36 10.83 17.53
C GLN A 346 52.67 11.60 17.73
N THR A 347 52.79 12.78 17.13
CA THR A 347 54.00 13.63 17.16
C THR A 347 53.92 14.77 18.18
N SER A 348 52.72 15.17 18.59
CA SER A 348 52.47 16.24 19.56
C SER A 348 51.96 15.68 20.89
N GLY A 349 52.24 16.38 21.99
CA GLY A 349 51.58 16.10 23.28
C GLY A 349 50.09 16.44 23.27
N SER A 350 49.41 16.19 24.39
CA SER A 350 47.99 16.54 24.59
C SER A 350 47.72 18.01 24.20
N PRO A 351 46.71 18.29 23.34
CA PRO A 351 46.47 19.65 22.88
C PRO A 351 46.12 20.61 24.03
N ASN A 352 46.94 21.65 24.23
CA ASN A 352 46.63 22.74 25.17
C ASN A 352 46.00 23.92 24.42
N SER A 353 44.76 24.28 24.79
CA SER A 353 44.05 25.44 24.25
C SER A 353 44.69 26.79 24.60
N GLU A 354 45.42 26.88 25.73
CA GLU A 354 46.07 28.11 26.19
C GLU A 354 47.20 28.59 25.25
N MET A 355 47.74 27.68 24.42
CA MET A 355 48.77 28.00 23.44
C MET A 355 48.23 28.64 22.15
N LEU A 356 46.91 28.66 21.95
CA LEU A 356 46.29 29.25 20.76
C LEU A 356 46.31 30.79 20.82
N SER A 357 46.69 31.45 19.73
CA SER A 357 46.59 32.91 19.65
C SER A 357 45.14 33.39 19.75
N ARG A 358 44.93 34.70 19.98
CA ARG A 358 43.60 35.32 19.95
C ARG A 358 42.86 35.08 18.62
N LYS A 359 43.59 34.96 17.51
CA LYS A 359 43.01 34.67 16.18
C LYS A 359 42.53 33.23 16.11
N GLU A 360 43.35 32.27 16.54
CA GLU A 360 43.01 30.85 16.52
C GLU A 360 41.87 30.52 17.50
N HIS A 361 41.80 31.19 18.65
CA HIS A 361 40.62 31.12 19.54
C HIS A 361 39.31 31.53 18.85
N VAL A 362 39.33 32.55 17.99
CA VAL A 362 38.15 32.98 17.22
C VAL A 362 37.78 31.97 16.14
N GLU A 363 38.76 31.41 15.41
CA GLU A 363 38.49 30.36 14.42
C GLU A 363 38.03 29.05 15.07
N ALA A 364 38.62 28.64 16.20
CA ALA A 364 38.18 27.49 16.98
C ALA A 364 36.72 27.66 17.47
N LYS A 365 36.33 28.87 17.91
CA LYS A 365 34.95 29.16 18.29
C LYS A 365 33.99 29.09 17.08
N LYS A 366 34.39 29.58 15.90
CA LYS A 366 33.60 29.44 14.66
C LYS A 366 33.43 27.97 14.27
N LEU A 367 34.51 27.17 14.30
CA LEU A 367 34.47 25.74 14.00
C LEU A 367 33.62 24.97 15.01
N TRP A 368 33.65 25.32 16.30
CA TRP A 368 32.79 24.73 17.32
C TRP A 368 31.30 25.01 17.04
N THR A 369 30.94 26.26 16.74
CA THR A 369 29.58 26.64 16.36
C THR A 369 29.12 25.92 15.09
N LEU A 370 29.96 25.89 14.04
CA LEU A 370 29.66 25.17 12.80
C LEU A 370 29.47 23.68 13.04
N LYS A 371 30.34 23.04 13.83
CA LYS A 371 30.23 21.63 14.21
C LYS A 371 28.92 21.34 14.94
N ASN A 372 28.51 22.17 15.89
CA ASN A 372 27.23 22.00 16.60
C ASN A 372 26.02 22.21 15.65
N ALA A 373 26.08 23.21 14.77
CA ALA A 373 25.03 23.47 13.78
C ALA A 373 24.91 22.33 12.75
N THR A 374 26.04 21.78 12.28
CA THR A 374 26.06 20.58 11.44
C THR A 374 25.49 19.38 12.17
N VAL A 375 25.85 19.13 13.43
CA VAL A 375 25.27 18.01 14.22
C VAL A 375 23.75 18.17 14.32
N SER A 376 23.25 19.34 14.74
CA SER A 376 21.81 19.59 14.87
C SER A 376 21.07 19.41 13.54
N ALA A 377 21.59 19.95 12.44
CA ALA A 377 20.99 19.80 11.12
C ALA A 377 21.07 18.36 10.57
N VAL A 378 22.16 17.63 10.84
CA VAL A 378 22.31 16.23 10.42
C VAL A 378 21.39 15.30 11.22
N THR A 379 21.18 15.56 12.52
CA THR A 379 20.19 14.83 13.32
C THR A 379 18.79 15.05 12.77
N HIS A 380 18.34 16.31 12.63
CA HIS A 380 17.03 16.65 12.06
C HIS A 380 16.80 16.00 10.68
N HIS A 381 17.80 16.10 9.79
CA HIS A 381 17.75 15.49 8.45
C HIS A 381 17.82 13.95 8.44
N TYR A 382 17.98 13.30 9.60
CA TYR A 382 18.08 11.85 9.74
C TYR A 382 16.91 11.25 10.53
N THR A 383 16.35 12.01 11.49
CA THR A 383 15.24 11.55 12.34
C THR A 383 13.87 12.06 11.91
N ASP A 384 13.80 13.25 11.30
CA ASP A 384 12.54 14.00 11.18
C ASP A 384 12.07 14.12 9.71
N ASP A 385 12.95 14.53 8.78
CA ASP A 385 12.61 14.75 7.36
C ASP A 385 13.20 13.70 6.39
N PHE A 386 14.10 12.83 6.88
CA PHE A 386 14.84 11.81 6.13
C PHE A 386 15.58 12.31 4.86
N LEU A 387 15.92 13.60 4.77
CA LEU A 387 16.70 14.21 3.68
C LEU A 387 18.19 13.86 3.81
N LEU A 388 18.52 12.59 3.61
CA LEU A 388 19.87 12.04 3.72
C LEU A 388 20.88 12.73 2.78
N ASN A 389 20.42 13.26 1.64
CA ASN A 389 21.24 14.08 0.74
C ASN A 389 21.60 15.45 1.35
N ALA A 390 20.65 16.08 2.06
CA ALA A 390 20.90 17.29 2.83
C ALA A 390 21.86 17.02 4.00
N ALA A 391 21.66 15.91 4.73
CA ALA A 391 22.57 15.47 5.80
C ALA A 391 24.02 15.29 5.28
N ILE A 392 24.22 14.57 4.17
CA ILE A 392 25.54 14.41 3.54
C ILE A 392 26.12 15.77 3.10
N SER A 393 25.30 16.68 2.56
CA SER A 393 25.73 18.04 2.21
C SER A 393 26.22 18.84 3.42
N ARG A 394 25.53 18.76 4.57
CA ARG A 394 25.96 19.39 5.84
C ARG A 394 27.30 18.82 6.32
N LEU A 395 27.52 17.51 6.18
CA LEU A 395 28.81 16.86 6.49
C LEU A 395 29.93 17.31 5.52
N MET A 396 29.65 17.36 4.21
CA MET A 396 30.57 17.90 3.20
C MET A 396 30.93 19.38 3.41
N ILE A 397 30.07 20.18 4.05
CA ILE A 397 30.39 21.55 4.46
C ILE A 397 31.35 21.54 5.65
N LEU A 398 31.08 20.72 6.68
CA LEU A 398 31.96 20.62 7.85
C LEU A 398 33.36 20.10 7.48
N THR A 399 33.46 19.05 6.65
CA THR A 399 34.74 18.54 6.11
C THR A 399 35.45 19.54 5.17
N ARG A 400 34.79 20.64 4.75
CA ARG A 400 35.44 21.73 3.99
C ARG A 400 35.95 22.87 4.86
N ALA A 401 35.39 23.06 6.06
CA ALA A 401 35.86 24.04 7.04
C ALA A 401 36.97 23.49 7.95
N LEU A 402 36.97 22.17 8.17
CA LEU A 402 38.07 21.39 8.76
C LEU A 402 39.11 20.98 7.68
#